data_AF-A0A143PV55-F1
#
_entry.id   AF-A0A143PV55-F1
#
_cell.length_a   1.000
_cell.length_b   1.000
_cell.length_c   1.000
_cell.angle_alpha   90.00
_cell.angle_beta   90.00
_cell.angle_gamma   90.00
#
_symmetry.space_group_name_H-M   'P 1'
#
loop_
_entity.id
_entity.type
_entity.pdbx_description
1 polymer ?
#
loop_
_entity_poly.entity_id
_entity_poly.type
_entity_poly.pdbx_seq_one_letter_code
_entity_poly.pdbx_strand_id
1 'polypeptide(L)' 'MCAESMRLEPVEQISRIAGTTQTSMRHALEWRCPDCDYFEEVEGQIENLSPELQAWIDK' A
#
# COMPACT_ATOMS: atom_id res chain seq x y z
N MET A 1 19.57 -7.96 -3.97
CA MET A 1 18.63 -7.98 -2.82
C MET A 1 17.35 -7.30 -3.29
N CYS A 2 16.15 -7.68 -2.82
CA CYS A 2 14.90 -7.12 -3.37
C CYS A 2 14.76 -5.61 -3.14
N ALA A 3 15.26 -5.09 -2.01
CA ALA A 3 15.16 -3.69 -1.58
C ALA A 3 15.57 -2.66 -2.65
N GLU A 4 16.55 -3.02 -3.47
CA GLU A 4 17.18 -2.13 -4.46
C GLU A 4 16.28 -1.84 -5.66
N SER A 5 15.29 -2.71 -5.91
CA SER A 5 14.41 -2.68 -7.08
C SER A 5 12.94 -2.46 -6.74
N MET A 6 12.61 -2.25 -5.46
CA MET A 6 11.24 -2.08 -5.03
C MET A 6 10.63 -0.80 -5.61
N ARG A 7 9.33 -0.88 -5.92
CA ARG A 7 8.54 0.24 -6.45
C ARG A 7 7.37 0.52 -5.54
N LEU A 8 7.01 1.78 -5.43
CA LEU A 8 5.87 2.21 -4.65
C LEU A 8 4.59 2.00 -5.46
N GLU A 9 3.66 1.21 -4.95
CA GLU A 9 2.38 0.89 -5.60
C GLU A 9 1.19 1.20 -4.68
N PRO A 10 0.10 1.80 -5.20
CA PRO A 10 -1.15 1.98 -4.47
C PRO A 10 -1.94 0.67 -4.37
N VAL A 11 -2.43 0.34 -3.18
CA VAL A 11 -3.12 -0.93 -2.89
C VAL A 11 -4.35 -0.79 -1.96
N GLU A 12 -5.48 -1.35 -2.38
CA GLU A 12 -6.67 -1.43 -1.52
C GLU A 12 -6.52 -2.60 -0.56
N GLN A 13 -6.35 -2.31 0.72
CA GLN A 13 -6.27 -3.33 1.75
C GLN A 13 -7.65 -3.57 2.36
N ILE A 14 -8.15 -4.79 2.17
CA ILE A 14 -9.43 -5.24 2.71
C ILE A 14 -9.15 -6.14 3.91
N SER A 15 -9.58 -5.71 5.09
CA SER A 15 -9.48 -6.48 6.33
C SER A 15 -10.88 -6.86 6.82
N ARG A 16 -11.04 -8.09 7.30
CA ARG A 16 -12.28 -8.54 7.92
C ARG A 16 -12.17 -8.42 9.43
N ILE A 17 -13.14 -7.78 10.07
CA ILE A 17 -13.18 -7.69 11.53
C ILE A 17 -13.64 -9.03 12.08
N ALA A 18 -12.74 -9.70 12.81
CA ALA A 18 -13.01 -11.01 13.40
C ALA A 18 -14.28 -10.99 14.26
N GLY A 19 -15.09 -12.04 14.14
CA GLY A 19 -16.37 -12.14 14.85
C GLY A 19 -17.52 -11.34 14.23
N THR A 20 -17.31 -10.67 13.08
CA THR A 20 -18.36 -9.94 12.36
C THR A 20 -18.39 -10.33 10.87
N THR A 21 -19.45 -9.90 10.17
CA THR A 21 -19.49 -9.89 8.70
C THR A 21 -18.96 -8.57 8.11
N GLN A 22 -18.43 -7.68 8.94
CA GLN A 22 -17.95 -6.37 8.52
C GLN A 22 -16.54 -6.50 7.92
N THR A 23 -16.34 -5.81 6.81
CA THR A 23 -15.05 -5.59 6.16
C THR A 23 -14.69 -4.12 6.25
N SER A 24 -13.46 -3.83 6.63
CA SER A 24 -12.85 -2.50 6.55
C SER A 24 -11.93 -2.46 5.34
N MET A 25 -12.07 -1.42 4.52
CA MET A 25 -11.22 -1.17 3.37
C MET A 25 -10.42 0.10 3.64
N ARG A 26 -9.12 0.09 3.34
CA ARG A 26 -8.28 1.29 3.35
C ARG A 26 -7.40 1.35 2.10
N HIS A 27 -7.15 2.56 1.64
CA HIS A 27 -6.14 2.87 0.63
C HIS A 27 -4.78 2.98 1.32
N ALA A 28 -3.79 2.21 0.86
CA ALA A 28 -2.42 2.22 1.37
C ALA A 28 -1.39 2.21 0.23
N LEU A 29 -0.14 2.51 0.56
CA LEU A 29 0.98 2.36 -0.35
C LEU A 29 1.88 1.21 0.14
N GLU A 30 2.35 0.40 -0.81
CA GLU A 30 3.29 -0.68 -0.54
C GLU A 30 4.52 -0.55 -1.44
N TRP A 31 5.70 -0.81 -0.87
CA TRP A 31 6.88 -1.16 -1.66
C TRP A 31 6.71 -2.59 -2.15
N ARG A 32 6.75 -2.79 -3.46
CA ARG A 32 6.65 -4.11 -4.09
C ARG A 32 7.87 -4.42 -4.94
N CYS A 33 8.41 -5.62 -4.78
CA CYS A 33 9.47 -6.11 -5.64
C CYS A 33 8.88 -6.52 -7.00
N PRO A 34 9.40 -6.04 -8.14
CA PRO A 34 8.92 -6.45 -9.46
C PRO A 34 9.32 -7.88 -9.84
N ASP A 35 10.32 -8.45 -9.16
CA ASP A 35 10.93 -9.73 -9.51
C ASP A 35 10.46 -10.91 -8.63
N CYS A 36 9.73 -10.63 -7.54
CA CYS A 36 9.19 -11.65 -6.63
C CYS A 36 7.99 -11.11 -5.83
N ASP A 37 7.26 -11.99 -5.15
CA ASP A 37 6.05 -11.61 -4.39
C ASP A 37 6.32 -10.91 -3.05
N TYR A 38 7.52 -10.37 -2.85
CA TYR A 38 7.86 -9.64 -1.63
C TYR A 38 7.27 -8.22 -1.68
N PHE A 39 6.60 -7.83 -0.59
CA PHE A 39 6.05 -6.50 -0.38
C PHE A 39 6.27 -6.02 1.06
N GLU A 40 6.31 -4.71 1.23
CA GLU A 40 6.40 -4.03 2.52
C GLU A 40 5.46 -2.83 2.53
N GLU A 41 4.63 -2.70 3.55
CA GLU A 41 3.76 -1.52 3.71
C GLU A 41 4.62 -0.30 4.03
N VAL A 42 4.28 0.85 3.42
CA VAL A 42 5.01 2.07 3.76
C VAL A 42 4.51 2.64 5.08
N GLU A 43 5.40 2.66 6.08
CA GLU A 43 5.15 3.29 7.36
C GLU A 43 5.51 4.78 7.32
N GLY A 44 4.58 5.66 7.73
CA GLY A 44 4.82 7.10 7.90
C GLY A 44 4.33 7.99 6.76
N GLN A 45 4.66 9.28 6.82
CA GLN A 45 4.35 10.24 5.76
C GLN A 45 5.35 10.10 4.62
N ILE A 46 4.87 9.75 3.43
CA ILE A 46 5.70 9.80 2.23
C ILE A 46 5.71 11.23 1.69
N GLU A 47 6.88 11.85 1.76
CA GLU A 47 7.09 13.16 1.15
C GLU A 47 7.26 13.01 -0.37
N ASN A 48 6.77 13.98 -1.13
CA ASN A 48 6.91 14.05 -2.60
C ASN A 48 6.16 12.95 -3.38
N LEU A 49 5.00 12.52 -2.91
CA LEU A 49 4.08 11.71 -3.73
C LEU A 49 3.67 12.48 -4.99
N SER A 50 3.51 11.75 -6.09
CA SER A 50 2.90 12.33 -7.28
C SER A 50 1.46 12.77 -6.96
N PRO A 51 0.92 13.82 -7.61
CA PRO A 51 -0.45 14.26 -7.38
C PRO A 51 -1.50 13.15 -7.56
N GLU A 52 -1.22 12.21 -8.47
CA GLU A 52 -2.08 11.05 -8.73
C GLU A 52 -2.11 10.07 -7.55
N LEU A 53 -0.95 9.79 -6.95
CA LEU A 53 -0.87 8.91 -5.77
C LEU A 53 -1.45 9.59 -4.53
N GLN A 54 -1.22 10.89 -4.36
CA GLN A 54 -1.81 11.65 -3.26
C GLN A 54 -3.35 11.62 -3.32
N ALA A 55 -3.93 11.91 -4.49
CA ALA A 55 -5.37 11.88 -4.70
C ALA A 55 -5.98 10.47 -4.49
N TRP A 56 -5.19 9.42 -4.71
CA TRP A 56 -5.63 8.05 -4.49
C TRP A 56 -5.67 7.67 -3.00
N ILE A 57 -4.72 8.17 -2.19
CA ILE A 57 -4.68 7.94 -0.73
C ILE A 57 -5.78 8.71 0.00
N ASP A 58 -6.09 9.93 -0.46
CA ASP A 58 -7.10 10.80 0.19
C ASP A 58 -8.55 10.36 -0.09
N LYS A 59 -8.75 9.29 -0.85
CA LYS A 59 -10.06 8.77 -1.26
C LYS A 59 -10.70 7.87 -0.20
#